data_AF-A0A0S8B1N1-F1
#
_entry.id   AF-A0A0S8B1N1-F1
#
_cell.length_a   1.000
_cell.length_b   1.000
_cell.length_c   1.000
_cell.angle_alpha   90.00
_cell.angle_beta   90.00
_cell.angle_gamma   90.00
#
_symmetry.space_group_name_H-M   'P 1'
#
loop_
_entity.id
_entity.type
_entity.pdbx_description
1 polymer ?
#
loop_
_entity_poly.entity_id
_entity_poly.type
_entity_poly.pdbx_seq_one_letter_code
_entity_poly.pdbx_strand_id
1 'polypeptide(L)'
;DPRAVARLTRMAGPRLSVLGDLQHIVCPTLLVNGRSERAFQPLRDIVERRIRNVRIADIDGGHAVNLENAEGFNAAVTAFLREVLSL
;
A
#
# COMPACT_ATOMS: atom_id res chain seq x y z
N ASP A 1 21.70 12.73 -19.21
CA ASP A 1 22.00 11.50 -19.98
C ASP A 1 20.98 10.41 -19.62
N PRO A 2 20.07 10.04 -20.54
CA PRO A 2 19.09 8.97 -20.33
C PRO A 2 19.73 7.61 -19.96
N ARG A 3 20.95 7.33 -20.43
CA ARG A 3 21.68 6.09 -20.10
C ARG A 3 22.22 6.12 -18.68
N ALA A 4 22.58 7.28 -18.16
CA ALA A 4 22.98 7.44 -16.76
C ALA A 4 21.78 7.22 -15.83
N VAL A 5 20.62 7.79 -16.16
CA VAL A 5 19.37 7.58 -15.41
C VAL A 5 18.96 6.11 -15.42
N ALA A 6 18.95 5.45 -16.58
CA ALA A 6 18.61 4.03 -16.68
C ALA A 6 19.57 3.13 -15.87
N ARG A 7 20.87 3.44 -15.87
CA ARG A 7 21.87 2.72 -15.06
C ARG A 7 21.65 2.92 -13.57
N LEU A 8 21.39 4.16 -13.15
CA LEU A 8 21.09 4.48 -11.75
C LEU A 8 19.85 3.71 -11.26
N THR A 9 18.73 3.79 -11.99
CA THR A 9 17.50 3.08 -11.62
C THR A 9 17.70 1.57 -11.53
N ARG A 10 18.43 0.97 -12.47
CA ARG A 10 18.68 -0.47 -12.48
C ARG A 10 19.61 -0.93 -11.36
N MET A 11 20.63 -0.15 -11.01
CA MET A 11 21.63 -0.55 -10.02
C MET A 11 21.23 -0.22 -8.59
N ALA A 12 20.62 0.95 -8.38
CA ALA A 12 20.22 1.42 -7.06
C ALA A 12 18.79 0.98 -6.69
N GLY A 13 17.87 0.96 -7.66
CA GLY A 13 16.44 0.68 -7.42
C GLY A 13 16.18 -0.60 -6.62
N PRO A 14 16.75 -1.77 -7.00
CA PRO A 14 16.54 -3.02 -6.26
C PRO A 14 17.03 -2.98 -4.81
N ARG A 15 18.10 -2.22 -4.53
CA ARG A 15 18.67 -2.06 -3.17
C ARG A 15 17.92 -1.02 -2.33
N LEU A 16 17.06 -0.22 -2.94
CA LEU A 16 16.20 0.76 -2.26
C LEU A 16 14.83 0.16 -1.89
N SER A 17 14.50 -1.03 -2.41
CA SER A 17 13.23 -1.67 -2.10
C SER A 17 13.28 -2.36 -0.74
N VAL A 18 12.34 -2.00 0.13
CA VAL A 18 12.11 -2.65 1.44
C VAL A 18 11.00 -3.70 1.38
N LEU A 19 10.59 -4.14 0.18
CA LEU A 19 9.54 -5.17 0.03
C LEU A 19 9.92 -6.50 0.70
N GLY A 20 11.22 -6.76 0.84
CA GLY A 20 11.77 -7.91 1.57
C GLY A 20 11.67 -7.80 3.08
N ASP A 21 11.28 -6.64 3.62
CA ASP A 21 11.21 -6.37 5.07
C ASP A 21 9.76 -6.30 5.59
N LEU A 22 8.76 -6.46 4.72
CA LEU A 22 7.35 -6.31 5.09
C LEU A 22 6.93 -7.25 6.23
N GLN A 23 7.53 -8.44 6.34
CA GLN A 23 7.26 -9.37 7.44
C GLN A 23 7.71 -8.86 8.81
N HIS A 24 8.55 -7.82 8.88
CA HIS A 24 8.99 -7.23 10.14
C HIS A 24 7.98 -6.21 10.70
N ILE A 25 6.91 -5.89 9.97
CA ILE A 25 5.85 -5.01 10.45
C ILE A 25 5.02 -5.77 11.50
N VAL A 26 5.06 -5.29 12.75
CA VAL A 26 4.39 -5.92 13.91
C VAL A 26 3.23 -5.11 14.47
N CYS A 27 3.06 -3.86 14.04
CA CYS A 27 1.94 -3.01 14.46
C CYS A 27 0.68 -3.28 13.61
N PRO A 28 -0.53 -3.00 14.15
CA PRO A 28 -1.74 -3.00 13.35
C PRO A 28 -1.57 -2.14 12.09
N THR A 29 -1.92 -2.71 10.94
CA THR A 29 -1.72 -2.07 9.63
C THR A 29 -2.98 -2.17 8.79
N LEU A 30 -3.36 -1.08 8.13
CA LEU A 30 -4.41 -1.00 7.11
C LEU A 30 -3.77 -0.59 5.78
N LEU A 31 -4.07 -1.34 4.71
CA LEU A 31 -3.86 -0.90 3.33
C LEU A 31 -5.22 -0.52 2.73
N VAL A 32 -5.37 0.73 2.28
CA VAL A 32 -6.51 1.17 1.47
C VAL A 32 -6.08 1.16 0.00
N ASN A 33 -6.76 0.36 -0.81
CA ASN A 33 -6.40 0.09 -2.21
C ASN A 33 -7.52 0.55 -3.15
N GLY A 34 -7.18 1.33 -4.16
CA GLY A 34 -8.08 1.63 -5.28
C GLY A 34 -8.09 0.50 -6.30
N ARG A 35 -9.25 -0.11 -6.53
CA ARG A 35 -9.41 -1.29 -7.40
C ARG A 35 -9.04 -1.06 -8.86
N SER A 36 -9.09 0.18 -9.32
CA SER A 36 -8.82 0.55 -10.72
C SER A 36 -7.32 0.71 -11.02
N GLU A 37 -6.46 0.82 -10.01
CA GLU A 37 -5.01 0.97 -10.20
C GLU A 37 -4.34 -0.40 -10.43
N ARG A 38 -4.31 -0.84 -11.69
CA ARG A 38 -3.80 -2.16 -12.08
C ARG A 38 -2.33 -2.39 -11.69
N ALA A 39 -1.50 -1.35 -11.70
CA ALA A 39 -0.07 -1.48 -11.41
C ALA A 39 0.17 -1.87 -9.93
N PHE A 40 -0.77 -1.55 -9.05
CA PHE A 40 -0.63 -1.80 -7.61
C PHE A 40 -1.25 -3.12 -7.15
N GLN A 41 -2.09 -3.76 -7.94
CA GLN A 41 -2.74 -5.01 -7.52
C GLN A 41 -1.73 -6.12 -7.15
N PRO A 42 -0.63 -6.34 -7.91
CA PRO A 42 0.39 -7.31 -7.49
C PRO A 42 1.07 -6.94 -6.15
N LEU A 43 1.24 -5.64 -5.86
CA LEU A 43 1.83 -5.15 -4.63
C LEU A 43 0.87 -5.28 -3.45
N ARG A 44 -0.43 -5.00 -3.65
CA ARG A 44 -1.50 -5.24 -2.67
C ARG A 44 -1.52 -6.71 -2.24
N ASP A 45 -1.41 -7.64 -3.18
CA ASP A 45 -1.36 -9.07 -2.86
C ASP A 45 -0.07 -9.47 -2.12
N ILE A 46 1.06 -8.82 -2.41
CA ILE A 46 2.29 -9.02 -1.65
C ILE A 46 2.12 -8.54 -0.21
N VAL A 47 1.48 -7.38 0.00
CA VAL A 47 1.19 -6.83 1.32
C VAL A 47 0.32 -7.79 2.12
N GLU A 48 -0.79 -8.27 1.56
CA GLU A 48 -1.71 -9.22 2.21
C GLU A 48 -0.98 -10.50 2.66
N ARG A 49 -0.05 -11.00 1.83
CA ARG A 49 0.72 -12.22 2.17
C ARG A 49 1.84 -12.00 3.17
N ARG A 50 2.44 -10.80 3.23
CA ARG A 50 3.69 -10.57 3.98
C ARG A 50 3.51 -9.81 5.28
N ILE A 51 2.55 -8.90 5.36
CA ILE A 51 2.30 -8.16 6.59
C ILE A 51 1.33 -8.96 7.46
N ARG A 52 1.78 -9.37 8.64
CA ARG A 52 0.94 -10.14 9.57
C ARG A 52 -0.24 -9.28 10.03
N ASN A 53 -1.44 -9.86 10.01
CA ASN A 53 -2.68 -9.21 10.47
C ASN A 53 -2.98 -7.87 9.77
N VAL A 54 -2.53 -7.69 8.53
CA VAL A 54 -2.92 -6.52 7.74
C VAL A 54 -4.40 -6.56 7.42
N ARG A 55 -5.06 -5.41 7.49
CA ARG A 55 -6.42 -5.22 6.98
C ARG A 55 -6.31 -4.63 5.58
N ILE A 56 -7.10 -5.14 4.64
CA ILE A 56 -7.18 -4.60 3.29
C ILE A 56 -8.57 -4.00 3.07
N ALA A 57 -8.62 -2.74 2.65
CA ALA A 57 -9.84 -2.08 2.21
C ALA A 57 -9.74 -1.80 0.71
N ASP A 58 -10.31 -2.70 -0.10
CA ASP A 58 -10.42 -2.51 -1.54
C ASP A 58 -11.65 -1.64 -1.85
N ILE A 59 -11.42 -0.40 -2.30
CA ILE A 59 -12.49 0.59 -2.55
C ILE A 59 -12.46 1.08 -4.00
N ASP A 60 -13.58 1.61 -4.47
CA ASP A 60 -13.67 2.20 -5.81
C ASP A 60 -12.76 3.43 -5.96
N GLY A 61 -11.98 3.45 -7.04
CA GLY A 61 -11.00 4.49 -7.37
C GLY A 61 -9.68 3.90 -7.90
N GLY A 62 -8.79 4.76 -8.37
CA GLY A 62 -7.48 4.45 -8.91
C GLY A 62 -6.35 4.72 -7.91
N HIS A 63 -5.27 5.33 -8.40
CA HIS A 63 -4.06 5.58 -7.61
C HIS A 63 -4.32 6.53 -6.44
N ALA A 64 -5.09 7.60 -6.66
CA ALA A 64 -5.38 8.62 -5.68
C ALA A 64 -6.74 8.36 -5.02
N VAL A 65 -6.93 7.14 -4.51
CA VAL A 65 -8.22 6.66 -4.00
C VAL A 65 -8.80 7.53 -2.87
N ASN A 66 -7.93 8.21 -2.12
CA ASN A 66 -8.31 9.18 -1.09
C ASN A 66 -8.94 10.48 -1.66
N LEU A 67 -8.66 10.81 -2.92
CA LEU A 67 -9.28 11.94 -3.62
C LEU A 67 -10.48 11.50 -4.46
N GLU A 68 -10.34 10.37 -5.16
CA GLU A 68 -11.36 9.82 -6.05
C GLU A 68 -12.58 9.29 -5.29
N ASN A 69 -12.36 8.76 -4.09
CA ASN A 69 -13.41 8.25 -3.20
C ASN A 69 -13.06 8.60 -1.74
N ALA A 70 -13.05 9.90 -1.45
CA ALA A 70 -12.74 10.42 -0.12
C ALA A 70 -13.65 9.85 0.98
N GLU A 71 -14.92 9.63 0.69
CA GLU A 71 -15.87 9.06 1.65
C GLU A 71 -15.52 7.61 2.01
N GLY A 72 -15.31 6.74 1.00
CA GLY A 72 -14.90 5.35 1.21
C GLY A 72 -13.55 5.23 1.90
N PHE A 73 -12.59 6.09 1.53
CA PHE A 73 -11.29 6.15 2.19
C PHE A 73 -11.42 6.54 3.67
N ASN A 74 -12.14 7.63 3.96
CA ASN A 74 -12.33 8.12 5.33
C ASN A 74 -13.07 7.10 6.19
N ALA A 75 -14.07 6.41 5.64
CA ALA A 75 -14.78 5.35 6.34
C ALA A 75 -13.86 4.19 6.73
N ALA A 76 -13.03 3.70 5.79
CA ALA A 76 -12.09 2.61 6.04
C ALA A 76 -11.05 2.98 7.12
N VAL A 77 -10.46 4.18 7.02
CA VAL A 77 -9.49 4.67 8.00
C VAL A 77 -10.13 4.84 9.37
N THR A 78 -11.31 5.45 9.45
CA THR A 78 -12.01 5.68 10.72
C THR A 78 -12.39 4.37 11.41
N ALA A 79 -12.91 3.41 10.65
CA ALA A 79 -13.26 2.09 11.18
C ALA A 79 -12.05 1.37 11.77
N PHE A 80 -10.93 1.38 11.04
CA PHE A 80 -9.67 0.80 11.51
C PHE A 80 -9.15 1.52 12.76
N LEU A 81 -9.16 2.85 12.79
CA LEU A 81 -8.70 3.62 13.95
C LEU A 81 -9.54 3.33 15.19
N ARG A 82 -10.87 3.22 15.05
CA ARG A 82 -11.75 2.81 16.16
C ARG A 82 -11.41 1.43 16.70
N GLU A 83 -11.22 0.46 15.81
CA GLU A 83 -10.81 -0.90 16.16
C GLU A 83 -9.50 -0.92 16.95
N VAL A 84 -8.45 -0.24 16.46
CA VAL A 84 -7.11 -0.34 17.05
C VAL A 84 -6.90 0.56 18.27
N LEU A 85 -7.66 1.66 18.38
CA LEU A 85 -7.58 2.60 19.51
C LEU A 85 -8.64 2.31 20.60
N SER A 86 -9.55 1.37 20.38
CA SER A 86 -10.69 1.12 21.28
C SER A 86 -11.54 2.38 21.53
N LEU A 87 -11.72 3.19 20.48
CA LEU A 87 -12.63 4.36 20.45
C LEU A 87 -14.02 3.94 19.97
#